data_AF-A0A820M0L9-F1
#
_entry.id   AF-A0A820M0L9-F1
#
_cell.length_a   1.000
_cell.length_b   1.000
_cell.length_c   1.000
_cell.angle_alpha   90.00
_cell.angle_beta   90.00
_cell.angle_gamma   90.00
#
_symmetry.space_group_name_H-M   'P 1'
#
loop_
_entity.id
_entity.type
_entity.pdbx_description
1 polymer ?
#
loop_
_entity_poly.entity_id
_entity_poly.type
_entity_poly.pdbx_seq_one_letter_code
_entity_poly.pdbx_strand_id
1 'polypeptide(L)'
;MRTKDVAYQALLNRVRDGLHISLNEPPWNEAPILVYRNELRTELNNRAVVNKTYETGRSPTIVIATDTIKVKKHIDLPDLTKRLLALSDNKTEHLPDYLPLVPGTPVLLQENIACEIGLSNGTLGIFHELIYDETKERTTGADEDQKLGVA
;
A
#
# COMPACT_ATOMS: atom_id res chain seq x y z
N MET A 1 15.20 -30.86 4.29
CA MET A 1 16.30 -29.93 3.98
C MET A 1 16.07 -28.54 4.63
N ARG A 2 15.69 -28.47 5.92
CA ARG A 2 15.43 -27.20 6.67
C ARG A 2 16.51 -26.88 7.72
N THR A 3 17.40 -27.81 8.00
CA THR A 3 18.40 -27.72 9.07
C THR A 3 19.69 -26.97 8.69
N LYS A 4 19.85 -26.55 7.43
CA LYS A 4 21.00 -25.75 6.97
C LYS A 4 20.72 -24.26 6.85
N ASP A 5 19.48 -23.84 7.09
CA ASP A 5 19.09 -22.43 7.01
C ASP A 5 19.62 -21.67 8.23
N VAL A 6 20.49 -20.69 7.97
CA VAL A 6 21.15 -19.86 8.98
C VAL A 6 20.11 -19.09 9.81
N ALA A 7 19.05 -18.58 9.19
CA ALA A 7 17.99 -17.85 9.88
C ALA A 7 17.21 -18.76 10.82
N TYR A 8 16.90 -19.98 10.36
CA TYR A 8 16.20 -20.98 11.16
C TYR A 8 17.05 -21.44 12.37
N GLN A 9 18.34 -21.68 12.18
CA GLN A 9 19.25 -22.06 13.27
C GLN A 9 19.43 -20.94 14.29
N ALA A 10 19.55 -19.70 13.84
CA ALA A 10 19.62 -18.54 14.73
C ALA A 10 18.33 -18.38 15.55
N LEU A 11 17.15 -18.59 14.95
CA LEU A 11 15.88 -18.58 15.67
C LEU A 11 15.79 -19.70 16.70
N LEU A 12 16.21 -20.92 16.35
CA LEU A 12 16.28 -22.04 17.30
C LEU A 12 17.22 -21.75 18.46
N ASN A 13 18.41 -21.19 18.19
CA ASN A 13 19.36 -20.81 19.23
C ASN A 13 18.82 -19.69 20.13
N ARG A 14 18.04 -18.74 19.59
CA ARG A 14 17.36 -17.71 20.41
C ARG A 14 16.26 -18.30 21.29
N VAL A 15 15.41 -19.19 20.75
CA VAL A 15 14.31 -19.81 21.50
C VAL A 15 14.85 -20.77 22.57
N ARG A 16 15.93 -21.51 22.27
CA ARG A 16 16.52 -22.49 23.18
C ARG A 16 17.44 -21.86 24.22
N ASP A 17 18.34 -20.96 23.80
CA ASP A 17 19.48 -20.51 24.61
C ASP A 17 19.37 -19.01 25.00
N GLY A 18 18.30 -18.32 24.58
CA GLY A 18 18.10 -16.89 24.90
C GLY A 18 19.09 -15.94 24.22
N LEU A 19 19.82 -16.42 23.20
CA LEU A 19 20.83 -15.64 22.49
C LEU A 19 20.23 -14.42 21.78
N HIS A 20 20.83 -13.24 22.00
CA HIS A 20 20.46 -12.01 21.32
C HIS A 20 20.98 -12.01 19.89
N ILE A 21 20.10 -11.70 18.92
CA ILE A 21 20.44 -11.63 17.50
C ILE A 21 20.52 -10.15 17.09
N SER A 22 21.62 -9.76 16.45
CA SER A 22 21.73 -8.45 15.81
C SER A 22 20.82 -8.41 14.57
N LEU A 23 19.90 -7.45 14.53
CA LEU A 23 18.99 -7.28 13.39
C LEU A 23 19.59 -6.46 12.25
N ASN A 24 20.79 -5.89 12.46
CA ASN A 24 21.47 -5.04 11.49
C ASN A 24 22.33 -5.82 10.48
N GLU A 25 22.49 -7.13 10.70
CA GLU A 25 23.31 -8.00 9.86
C GLU A 25 22.43 -8.90 8.97
N PRO A 26 22.90 -9.28 7.77
CA PRO A 26 22.22 -10.27 6.95
C PRO A 26 21.99 -11.58 7.70
N PRO A 27 20.83 -12.25 7.54
CA PRO A 27 19.72 -11.91 6.63
C PRO A 27 18.65 -10.99 7.23
N TRP A 28 18.85 -10.45 8.43
CA TRP A 28 17.81 -9.75 9.21
C TRP A 28 17.57 -8.32 8.75
N ASN A 29 18.61 -7.68 8.19
CA ASN A 29 18.56 -6.30 7.68
C ASN A 29 17.57 -6.11 6.51
N GLU A 30 17.30 -7.17 5.74
CA GLU A 30 16.38 -7.17 4.60
C GLU A 30 15.11 -8.00 4.86
N ALA A 31 14.94 -8.50 6.09
CA ALA A 31 13.83 -9.36 6.43
C ALA A 31 12.50 -8.57 6.47
N PRO A 32 11.39 -9.16 6.00
CA PRO A 32 10.07 -8.55 6.15
C PRO A 32 9.70 -8.43 7.62
N ILE A 33 9.15 -7.28 8.00
CA ILE A 33 8.71 -7.01 9.38
C ILE A 33 7.24 -7.40 9.50
N LEU A 34 6.94 -8.35 10.39
CA LEU A 34 5.57 -8.74 10.73
C LEU A 34 5.06 -7.89 11.89
N VAL A 35 3.89 -7.28 11.71
CA VAL A 35 3.21 -6.48 12.73
C VAL A 35 1.78 -6.93 12.92
N TYR A 36 1.26 -6.75 14.14
CA TYR A 36 -0.10 -7.13 14.49
C TYR A 36 -1.17 -6.16 13.97
N ARG A 37 -0.82 -4.87 13.86
CA ARG A 37 -1.75 -3.79 13.51
C ARG A 37 -1.47 -3.21 12.14
N ASN A 38 -2.54 -2.91 11.39
CA ASN A 38 -2.42 -2.33 10.06
C ASN A 38 -1.82 -0.92 10.11
N GLU A 39 -2.20 -0.13 11.11
CA GLU A 39 -1.73 1.25 11.29
C GLU A 39 -0.20 1.28 11.49
N LEU A 40 0.33 0.30 12.23
CA LEU A 40 1.77 0.13 12.41
C LEU A 40 2.46 -0.29 11.11
N ARG A 41 1.82 -1.16 10.31
CA ARG A 41 2.35 -1.57 9.00
C ARG A 41 2.47 -0.36 8.08
N THR A 42 1.41 0.45 8.00
CA THR A 42 1.36 1.66 7.18
C THR A 42 2.42 2.67 7.62
N GLU A 43 2.53 2.96 8.92
CA GLU A 43 3.52 3.90 9.45
C GLU A 43 4.96 3.43 9.19
N LEU A 44 5.26 2.15 9.40
CA LEU A 44 6.58 1.59 9.11
C LEU A 44 6.93 1.69 7.62
N ASN A 45 5.97 1.37 6.74
CA ASN A 45 6.16 1.49 5.30
C ASN A 45 6.36 2.96 4.89
N ASN A 46 5.58 3.90 5.45
CA ASN A 46 5.73 5.33 5.18
C ASN A 46 7.12 5.84 5.58
N ARG A 47 7.62 5.43 6.76
CA ARG A 47 8.99 5.76 7.19
C ARG A 47 10.05 5.14 6.29
N ALA A 48 9.85 3.90 5.83
CA ALA A 48 10.76 3.26 4.90
C ALA A 48 10.87 4.03 3.58
N VAL A 49 9.74 4.53 3.05
CA VAL A 49 9.73 5.38 1.86
C VAL A 49 10.48 6.68 2.13
N VAL A 50 10.23 7.36 3.26
CA VAL A 50 10.93 8.58 3.65
C VAL A 50 12.45 8.34 3.77
N ASN A 51 12.89 7.27 4.42
CA ASN A 51 14.31 6.92 4.48
C ASN A 51 14.89 6.70 3.07
N LYS A 52 14.14 6.05 2.18
CA LYS A 52 14.54 5.87 0.78
C LYS A 52 14.66 7.18 0.02
N THR A 53 13.82 8.17 0.29
CA THR A 53 13.95 9.52 -0.31
C THR A 53 15.29 10.16 0.06
N TYR A 54 15.70 10.08 1.34
CA TYR A 54 16.98 10.59 1.80
C TYR A 54 18.17 9.84 1.20
N GLU A 55 18.08 8.50 1.09
CA GLU A 55 19.14 7.69 0.47
C GLU A 55 19.32 7.99 -1.03
N THR A 56 18.22 8.16 -1.75
CA THR A 56 18.24 8.30 -3.22
C THR A 56 18.30 9.75 -3.69
N GLY A 57 18.06 10.71 -2.79
CA GLY A 57 17.92 12.13 -3.13
C GLY A 57 16.70 12.43 -4.03
N ARG A 58 15.72 11.52 -4.10
CA ARG A 58 14.52 11.66 -4.93
C ARG A 58 13.32 12.03 -4.09
N SER A 59 12.43 12.86 -4.64
CA SER A 59 11.14 13.16 -4.02
C SER A 59 10.18 11.96 -4.13
N PRO A 60 9.36 11.70 -3.10
CA PRO A 60 8.36 10.65 -3.15
C PRO A 60 7.19 11.06 -4.04
N THR A 61 6.67 10.12 -4.82
CA THR A 61 5.40 10.26 -5.53
C THR A 61 4.27 9.82 -4.61
N ILE A 62 3.24 10.65 -4.45
CA ILE A 62 2.08 10.33 -3.60
C ILE A 62 0.91 9.98 -4.53
N VAL A 63 0.43 8.74 -4.44
CA VAL A 63 -0.80 8.30 -5.12
C VAL A 63 -1.94 8.43 -4.13
N ILE A 64 -2.99 9.17 -4.48
CA ILE A 64 -4.14 9.42 -3.59
C ILE A 64 -5.30 8.53 -4.02
N ALA A 65 -5.94 7.86 -3.06
CA ALA A 65 -7.12 7.07 -3.30
C ALA A 65 -8.29 7.95 -3.78
N THR A 66 -9.06 7.46 -4.74
CA THR A 66 -10.29 8.12 -5.21
C THR A 66 -11.48 7.27 -4.81
N ASP A 67 -12.21 7.73 -3.80
CA ASP A 67 -13.40 7.04 -3.34
C ASP A 67 -14.60 7.39 -4.21
N THR A 68 -15.35 6.38 -4.62
CA THR A 68 -16.58 6.57 -5.40
C THR A 68 -17.75 5.89 -4.72
N ILE A 69 -18.85 6.63 -4.54
CA ILE A 69 -20.07 6.07 -3.96
C ILE A 69 -20.89 5.43 -5.09
N LYS A 70 -20.89 4.10 -5.16
CA LYS A 70 -21.70 3.33 -6.13
C LYS A 70 -23.11 3.11 -5.59
N VAL A 71 -23.96 4.14 -5.54
CA VAL A 71 -25.39 3.95 -5.19
C VAL A 71 -26.28 3.95 -6.42
N LYS A 72 -27.18 2.96 -6.53
CA LYS A 72 -28.23 2.91 -7.56
C LYS A 72 -29.46 3.78 -7.23
N LYS A 73 -29.57 4.28 -6.01
CA LYS A 73 -30.68 5.12 -5.53
C LYS A 73 -30.10 6.36 -4.87
N HIS A 74 -30.70 7.51 -5.14
CA HIS A 74 -30.29 8.78 -4.54
C HIS A 74 -30.40 8.66 -3.01
N ILE A 75 -29.27 8.65 -2.30
CA ILE A 75 -29.25 8.73 -0.85
C ILE A 75 -29.05 10.20 -0.50
N ASP A 76 -30.10 10.83 -0.01
CA ASP A 76 -30.11 12.25 0.34
C ASP A 76 -29.75 12.41 1.82
N LEU A 77 -28.45 12.27 2.13
CA LEU A 77 -27.89 12.50 3.45
C LEU A 77 -26.68 13.43 3.30
N PRO A 78 -26.81 14.73 3.67
CA PRO A 78 -25.77 15.74 3.47
C PRO A 78 -24.43 15.41 4.13
N ASP A 79 -24.45 14.57 5.17
CA ASP A 79 -23.28 14.17 5.96
C ASP A 79 -22.81 12.74 5.71
N LEU A 80 -23.46 11.98 4.81
CA LEU A 80 -23.10 10.58 4.59
C LEU A 80 -21.67 10.43 4.09
N THR A 81 -21.26 11.25 3.13
CA THR A 81 -19.90 11.22 2.56
C THR A 81 -18.85 11.50 3.63
N LYS A 82 -19.07 12.51 4.49
CA LYS A 82 -18.15 12.81 5.60
C LYS A 82 -18.06 11.67 6.62
N ARG A 83 -19.19 11.00 6.90
CA ARG A 83 -19.22 9.85 7.81
C ARG A 83 -18.56 8.61 7.23
N LEU A 84 -18.68 8.39 5.92
CA LEU A 84 -18.01 7.30 5.21
C LEU A 84 -16.50 7.53 5.14
N LEU A 85 -16.06 8.76 4.86
CA LEU A 85 -14.65 9.14 4.88
C LEU A 85 -14.04 9.13 6.29
N ALA A 86 -14.85 9.30 7.33
CA ALA A 86 -14.41 9.21 8.73
C ALA A 86 -14.46 7.78 9.31
N LEU A 87 -14.74 6.77 8.49
CA LEU A 87 -14.68 5.38 8.93
C LEU A 87 -13.24 4.99 9.25
N SER A 88 -13.06 4.19 10.30
CA SER A 88 -11.74 3.64 10.61
C SER A 88 -11.30 2.61 9.57
N ASP A 89 -10.00 2.48 9.35
CA ASP A 89 -9.33 1.57 8.39
C ASP A 89 -9.89 0.13 8.39
N ASN A 90 -10.43 -0.31 9.53
CA ASN A 90 -11.06 -1.62 9.68
C ASN A 90 -12.35 -1.80 8.84
N LYS A 91 -12.87 -0.72 8.24
CA LYS A 91 -14.08 -0.70 7.42
C LYS A 91 -13.85 -0.23 5.98
N THR A 92 -12.60 0.10 5.60
CA THR A 92 -12.21 0.56 4.25
C THR A 92 -11.40 -0.50 3.49
N GLU A 93 -11.67 -1.79 3.75
CA GLU A 93 -10.88 -2.93 3.22
C GLU A 93 -9.38 -2.87 3.59
N HIS A 94 -9.01 -2.06 4.59
CA HIS A 94 -7.64 -1.85 5.06
C HIS A 94 -6.69 -1.21 4.03
N LEU A 95 -7.24 -0.53 3.03
CA LEU A 95 -6.45 0.24 2.05
C LEU A 95 -6.09 1.62 2.60
N PRO A 96 -4.87 2.11 2.34
CA PRO A 96 -4.45 3.44 2.77
C PRO A 96 -5.04 4.53 1.88
N ASP A 97 -5.38 5.69 2.47
CA ASP A 97 -5.87 6.87 1.75
C ASP A 97 -4.88 7.41 0.72
N TYR A 98 -3.59 7.18 0.97
CA TYR A 98 -2.51 7.53 0.05
C TYR A 98 -1.40 6.48 0.10
N LEU A 99 -0.71 6.32 -1.01
CA LEU A 99 0.43 5.43 -1.17
C LEU A 99 1.66 6.24 -1.59
N PRO A 100 2.62 6.48 -0.68
CA PRO A 100 3.88 7.12 -1.04
C PRO A 100 4.81 6.09 -1.71
N LEU A 101 5.41 6.47 -2.83
CA LEU A 101 6.25 5.61 -3.66
C LEU A 101 7.56 6.32 -4.01
N VAL A 102 8.67 5.57 -4.00
CA VAL A 102 9.99 6.03 -4.44
C VAL A 102 10.63 4.92 -5.27
N PRO A 103 11.25 5.23 -6.43
CA PRO A 103 11.93 4.20 -7.22
C PRO A 103 12.87 3.33 -6.38
N GLY A 104 12.71 2.01 -6.47
CA GLY A 104 13.43 1.03 -5.67
C GLY A 104 12.72 0.56 -4.40
N THR A 105 11.52 1.07 -4.07
CA THR A 105 10.76 0.57 -2.92
C THR A 105 10.11 -0.79 -3.23
N PRO A 106 10.20 -1.77 -2.31
CA PRO A 106 9.50 -3.04 -2.45
C PRO A 106 8.00 -2.81 -2.32
N VAL A 107 7.23 -3.46 -3.20
CA VAL A 107 5.77 -3.40 -3.24
C VAL A 107 5.19 -4.80 -3.32
N LEU A 108 3.93 -4.94 -2.90
CA LEU A 108 3.20 -6.20 -2.94
C LEU A 108 1.92 -5.99 -3.76
N LEU A 109 1.68 -6.88 -4.72
CA LEU A 109 0.41 -6.89 -5.45
C LEU A 109 -0.71 -7.32 -4.51
N GLN A 110 -1.82 -6.58 -4.47
CA GLN A 110 -2.99 -6.91 -3.62
C GLN A 110 -4.13 -7.57 -4.39
N GLU A 111 -4.15 -7.45 -5.71
CA GLU A 111 -5.22 -7.99 -6.55
C GLU A 111 -4.67 -9.02 -7.53
N ASN A 112 -5.56 -9.86 -8.06
CA ASN A 112 -5.20 -10.80 -9.12
C ASN A 112 -5.38 -10.10 -10.46
N ILE A 113 -4.27 -9.84 -11.16
CA ILE A 113 -4.29 -9.19 -12.47
C ILE A 113 -4.23 -10.23 -13.58
N ALA A 114 -3.22 -11.10 -13.51
CA ALA A 114 -2.93 -12.10 -14.54
C ALA A 114 -2.22 -13.29 -13.89
N CYS A 115 -3.02 -14.16 -13.27
CA CYS A 115 -2.54 -15.31 -12.50
C CYS A 115 -1.71 -16.29 -13.35
N GLU A 116 -2.01 -16.38 -14.64
CA GLU A 116 -1.33 -17.23 -15.61
C GLU A 116 0.14 -16.84 -15.87
N ILE A 117 0.48 -15.58 -15.63
CA ILE A 117 1.86 -15.07 -15.68
C ILE A 117 2.45 -14.77 -14.29
N GLY A 118 1.75 -15.18 -13.22
CA GLY A 118 2.21 -15.00 -11.85
C GLY A 118 1.96 -13.61 -11.26
N LEU A 119 1.10 -12.78 -11.87
CA LEU A 119 0.66 -11.51 -11.29
C LEU A 119 -0.60 -11.73 -10.44
N SER A 120 -0.40 -12.32 -9.27
CA SER A 120 -1.46 -12.60 -8.28
C SER A 120 -1.23 -11.86 -6.97
N ASN A 121 -2.26 -11.75 -6.14
CA ASN A 121 -2.15 -11.20 -4.79
C ASN A 121 -1.00 -11.88 -4.02
N GLY A 122 -0.15 -11.07 -3.38
CA GLY A 122 1.05 -11.51 -2.67
C GLY A 122 2.31 -11.54 -3.52
N THR A 123 2.24 -11.18 -4.80
CA THR A 123 3.44 -11.10 -5.66
C THR A 123 4.31 -9.92 -5.24
N LEU A 124 5.58 -10.18 -4.96
CA LEU A 124 6.57 -9.15 -4.64
C LEU A 124 7.05 -8.46 -5.92
N GLY A 125 7.23 -7.14 -5.83
CA GLY A 125 7.77 -6.33 -6.91
C GLY A 125 8.61 -5.18 -6.37
N ILE A 126 9.22 -4.45 -7.29
CA ILE A 126 9.97 -3.22 -7.00
C ILE A 126 9.32 -2.11 -7.81
N PHE A 127 8.92 -1.02 -7.15
CA PHE A 127 8.42 0.15 -7.84
C PHE A 127 9.56 0.80 -8.64
N HIS A 128 9.37 0.98 -9.94
CA HIS A 128 10.39 1.58 -10.81
C HIS A 128 10.09 3.04 -11.13
N GLU A 129 8.93 3.30 -11.73
CA GLU A 129 8.51 4.62 -12.18
C GLU A 129 6.98 4.67 -12.33
N LEU A 130 6.40 5.87 -12.24
CA LEU A 130 5.01 6.13 -12.57
C LEU A 130 4.95 6.81 -13.94
N ILE A 131 4.32 6.14 -14.91
CA ILE A 131 4.14 6.66 -16.28
C ILE A 131 2.68 7.07 -16.45
N TYR A 132 2.43 8.33 -16.81
CA TYR A 132 1.09 8.82 -17.13
C TYR A 132 0.74 8.49 -18.58
N ASP A 133 -0.45 7.96 -18.79
CA ASP A 133 -1.01 7.76 -20.12
C ASP A 133 -1.67 9.06 -20.58
N GLU A 134 -1.03 9.77 -21.51
CA GLU A 134 -1.55 11.04 -22.06
C GLU A 134 -2.82 10.86 -22.91
N THR A 135 -3.21 9.62 -23.24
CA THR A 135 -4.35 9.35 -24.12
C THR A 135 -5.68 9.22 -23.39
N LYS A 136 -5.69 9.14 -22.06
CA LYS A 136 -6.92 9.16 -21.26
C LYS A 136 -7.29 10.59 -20.95
N GLU A 137 -8.34 11.08 -21.59
CA GLU A 137 -8.94 12.39 -21.28
C GLU A 137 -9.05 12.56 -19.77
N ARG A 138 -8.58 13.70 -19.26
CA ARG A 138 -8.81 14.10 -17.88
C ARG A 138 -10.31 14.09 -17.67
N THR A 139 -10.82 13.11 -16.93
CA THR A 139 -12.17 13.20 -16.34
C THR A 139 -12.14 14.33 -15.33
N THR A 140 -12.29 15.57 -15.80
CA THR A 140 -12.68 16.69 -14.99
C THR A 140 -14.07 16.36 -14.47
N GLY A 141 -14.20 16.19 -13.14
CA GLY A 141 -15.48 15.94 -12.47
C GLY A 141 -16.42 17.14 -12.50
N ALA A 142 -16.71 17.64 -13.70
CA ALA A 142 -17.60 18.76 -13.95
C ALA A 142 -18.46 18.42 -15.18
N ASP A 143 -19.39 17.50 -15.02
CA ASP A 143 -20.48 17.28 -15.98
C ASP A 143 -21.64 16.52 -15.33
N GLU A 144 -22.26 17.12 -14.32
CA GLU A 144 -23.69 16.90 -14.01
C GLU A 144 -24.27 18.18 -13.39
N ASP A 145 -24.27 19.28 -14.13
CA ASP A 145 -25.04 20.48 -13.74
C ASP A 145 -25.42 21.34 -14.95
N GLN A 146 -26.03 20.75 -16.00
CA GLN A 146 -26.72 21.54 -17.03
C GLN A 146 -27.61 20.74 -18.00
N LYS A 147 -28.65 20.05 -17.52
CA LYS A 147 -29.87 19.84 -18.33
C LYS A 147 -31.11 19.74 -17.44
N LEU A 148 -31.68 20.89 -17.09
CA LEU A 148 -33.13 21.09 -16.92
C LEU A 148 -33.40 22.60 -16.92
N GLY A 149 -33.36 23.16 -18.12
CA GLY A 149 -33.84 24.50 -18.42
C GLY A 149 -34.53 24.47 -19.77
N VAL A 150 -35.81 24.88 -19.77
CA VAL A 150 -36.63 25.28 -20.92
C VAL A 150 -37.27 24.13 -21.73
N ALA A 151 -38.53 23.82 -21.44
CA ALA A 151 -39.71 24.36 -22.14
C ALA A 151 -41.00 23.90 -21.44
#